data_AF-A0A661IX09-F1
#
_entry.id   AF-A0A661IX09-F1
#
_cell.length_a   1.000
_cell.length_b   1.000
_cell.length_c   1.000
_cell.angle_alpha   90.00
_cell.angle_beta   90.00
_cell.angle_gamma   90.00
#
_symmetry.space_group_name_H-M   'P 1'
#
loop_
_entity.id
_entity.type
_entity.pdbx_description
1 polymer ?
#
loop_
_entity_poly.entity_id
_entity_poly.type
_entity_poly.pdbx_seq_one_letter_code
_entity_poly.pdbx_strand_id
1 'polypeptide(L)'
;MRTASSKVTSKGQVVVPKWLREKYGIHPATTIRWIEREEGILIVPESDDPIKAARGMLEGSGILKAYMKEKELEKLREKKKGAKAK
;
A
#
# COMPACT_ATOMS: atom_id res chain seq x y z
N MET A 1 22.09 15.89 -8.13
CA MET A 1 21.43 15.44 -6.88
C MET A 1 21.23 16.66 -5.99
N ARG A 2 20.02 16.91 -5.49
CA ARG A 2 19.77 18.08 -4.62
C ARG A 2 20.03 17.67 -3.17
N THR A 3 20.88 18.44 -2.49
CA THR A 3 21.19 18.27 -1.06
C THR A 3 20.59 19.45 -0.30
N ALA A 4 20.07 19.19 0.90
CA ALA A 4 19.59 20.21 1.82
C ALA A 4 20.02 19.85 3.24
N SER A 5 20.42 20.85 4.02
CA SER A 5 20.73 20.71 5.44
C SER A 5 19.66 21.40 6.28
N SER A 6 19.17 20.73 7.32
CA SER A 6 18.23 21.29 8.29
C SER A 6 18.85 21.30 9.68
N LYS A 7 18.59 22.34 10.48
CA LYS A 7 18.96 22.36 11.90
C LYS A 7 17.95 21.57 12.72
N VAL A 8 18.44 20.89 13.74
CA VAL A 8 17.62 20.20 14.74
C VAL A 8 17.15 21.23 15.76
N THR A 9 15.86 21.22 16.08
CA THR A 9 15.30 22.08 17.15
C THR A 9 15.67 21.53 18.53
N SER A 10 15.43 22.31 19.59
CA SER A 10 15.65 21.87 20.98
C SER A 10 14.88 20.59 21.36
N LYS A 11 13.80 20.29 20.64
CA LYS A 11 12.97 19.08 20.84
C LYS A 11 13.38 17.91 19.94
N GLY A 12 14.50 18.01 19.22
CA GLY A 12 14.94 16.95 18.30
C GLY A 12 14.21 16.92 16.96
N GLN A 13 13.46 17.96 16.60
CA GLN A 13 12.68 17.97 15.35
C GLN A 13 13.53 18.54 14.20
N VAL A 14 13.33 18.02 12.99
CA VAL A 14 13.93 18.55 11.75
C VAL A 14 12.85 19.02 10.79
N VAL A 15 13.09 20.15 10.13
CA VAL A 15 12.19 20.64 9.08
C VAL A 15 12.46 19.88 7.79
N VAL A 16 11.42 19.27 7.22
CA VAL A 16 11.49 18.61 5.91
C VAL A 16 11.33 19.65 4.80
N PRO A 17 12.34 19.84 3.92
CA PRO A 17 12.27 20.73 2.78
C PRO A 17 11.02 20.52 1.91
N LYS A 18 10.47 21.60 1.36
CA LYS A 18 9.23 21.58 0.55
C LYS A 18 9.28 20.55 -0.58
N TRP A 19 10.39 20.51 -1.33
CA TRP A 19 10.57 19.60 -2.46
C TRP A 19 10.57 18.12 -2.06
N LEU A 20 11.03 17.78 -0.85
CA LEU A 20 10.96 16.42 -0.32
C LEU A 20 9.52 16.08 0.10
N ARG A 21 8.82 17.02 0.74
CA ARG A 21 7.41 16.83 1.12
C ARG A 21 6.52 16.56 -0.10
N GLU A 22 6.68 17.35 -1.16
CA GLU A 22 5.90 17.18 -2.40
C GLU A 22 6.25 15.88 -3.12
N LYS A 23 7.56 15.56 -3.24
CA LYS A 23 8.02 14.36 -3.95
C LYS A 23 7.54 13.07 -3.26
N TYR A 24 7.55 13.04 -1.94
CA TYR A 24 7.25 11.83 -1.16
C TYR A 24 5.86 11.86 -0.49
N GLY A 25 5.02 12.85 -0.83
CA GLY A 25 3.65 12.94 -0.30
C GLY A 25 3.59 13.08 1.22
N ILE A 26 4.56 13.77 1.83
CA ILE A 26 4.60 13.95 3.29
C ILE A 26 3.69 15.13 3.65
N HIS A 27 2.64 14.82 4.40
CA HIS A 27 1.62 15.77 4.85
C HIS A 27 1.57 15.81 6.38
N PRO A 28 0.89 16.82 6.98
CA PRO A 28 0.59 16.77 8.40
C PRO A 28 -0.10 15.44 8.76
N ALA A 29 0.29 14.84 9.88
CA ALA A 29 -0.16 13.52 10.34
C ALA A 29 0.32 12.29 9.55
N THR A 30 1.15 12.44 8.51
CA THR A 30 1.80 11.29 7.86
C THR A 30 2.70 10.55 8.85
N THR A 31 2.50 9.24 8.99
CA THR A 31 3.33 8.38 9.83
C THR A 31 4.67 8.12 9.15
N ILE A 32 5.76 8.15 9.92
CA ILE A 32 7.12 7.96 9.40
C ILE A 32 7.73 6.73 10.05
N ARG A 33 8.24 5.82 9.21
CA ARG A 33 9.08 4.69 9.61
C ARG A 33 10.55 5.08 9.54
N TRP A 34 11.28 4.72 10.59
CA TRP A 34 12.72 4.92 10.71
C TRP A 34 13.42 3.57 10.61
N ILE A 35 14.42 3.47 9.74
CA ILE A 35 15.20 2.26 9.54
C ILE A 35 16.67 2.63 9.66
N GLU A 36 17.36 2.03 10.63
CA GLU A 36 18.80 2.20 10.80
C GLU A 36 19.57 1.37 9.76
N ARG A 37 20.59 1.97 9.15
CA ARG A 37 21.50 1.35 8.19
C ARG A 37 22.94 1.79 8.48
N GLU A 38 23.92 1.12 7.90
CA GLU A 38 25.34 1.44 8.10
C GLU A 38 25.68 2.86 7.63
N GLU A 39 25.07 3.31 6.54
CA GLU A 39 25.26 4.64 5.94
C GLU A 39 24.47 5.76 6.63
N GLY A 40 23.59 5.43 7.58
CA GLY A 40 22.76 6.38 8.32
C GLY A 40 21.31 5.94 8.47
N ILE A 41 20.41 6.91 8.61
CA ILE A 41 19.00 6.64 8.91
C ILE A 41 18.16 6.82 7.64
N LEU A 42 17.47 5.75 7.24
CA LEU A 42 16.47 5.78 6.18
C LEU A 42 15.11 6.17 6.75
N ILE A 43 14.52 7.22 6.17
CA ILE A 43 13.21 7.76 6.54
C ILE A 43 12.20 7.37 5.46
N VAL A 44 11.19 6.60 5.82
CA VAL A 44 10.16 6.11 4.89
C VAL A 44 8.80 6.61 5.35
N PRO A 45 8.06 7.41 4.55
CA PRO A 45 6.68 7.73 4.88
C PRO A 45 5.84 6.46 4.76
N GLU A 46 5.07 6.16 5.80
CA GLU A 46 4.04 5.15 5.74
C GLU A 46 2.82 5.76 5.04
N SER A 47 2.29 5.05 4.04
CA SER A 47 1.09 5.53 3.37
C SER A 47 -0.08 5.44 4.35
N ASP A 48 -0.76 6.56 4.59
CA ASP A 48 -1.93 6.61 5.45
C ASP A 48 -3.16 5.87 4.86
N ASP A 49 -3.05 5.37 3.62
CA ASP A 49 -4.14 4.72 2.90
C ASP A 49 -3.85 3.22 2.68
N PRO A 50 -4.28 2.35 3.61
CA PRO A 50 -4.13 0.90 3.47
C PRO A 50 -4.85 0.36 2.23
N ILE A 51 -5.87 1.05 1.71
CA ILE A 51 -6.59 0.67 0.49
C ILE A 51 -5.72 0.94 -0.73
N LYS A 52 -5.06 2.11 -0.82
CA LYS A 52 -4.07 2.38 -1.87
C LYS A 52 -2.88 1.43 -1.80
N ALA A 53 -2.40 1.13 -0.59
CA ALA A 53 -1.27 0.20 -0.39
C ALA A 53 -1.63 -1.24 -0.79
N ALA A 54 -2.85 -1.70 -0.49
CA ALA A 54 -3.31 -3.04 -0.84
C ALA A 54 -3.81 -3.14 -2.31
N ARG A 55 -4.10 -2.02 -2.96
CA ARG A 55 -4.60 -2.00 -4.34
C ARG A 55 -3.53 -2.56 -5.29
N GLY A 56 -3.88 -3.64 -5.99
CA GLY A 56 -2.99 -4.32 -6.93
C GLY A 56 -2.09 -5.38 -6.29
N MET A 57 -2.14 -5.59 -4.97
CA MET A 57 -1.31 -6.58 -4.27
C MET A 57 -1.49 -8.02 -4.78
N LEU A 58 -2.67 -8.34 -5.35
CA LEU A 58 -2.99 -9.65 -5.92
C LEU A 58 -3.01 -9.65 -7.46
N GLU A 59 -2.55 -8.58 -8.10
CA GLU A 59 -2.45 -8.53 -9.55
C GLU A 59 -1.50 -9.62 -10.06
N GLY A 60 -1.88 -10.34 -11.11
CA GLY A 60 -1.10 -11.46 -11.66
C GLY A 60 -1.14 -12.77 -10.84
N SER A 61 -1.67 -12.76 -9.61
CA SER A 61 -1.75 -13.97 -8.75
C SER A 61 -2.67 -15.08 -9.30
N GLY A 62 -3.52 -14.78 -10.27
CA GLY A 62 -4.50 -15.73 -10.81
C GLY A 62 -5.71 -15.99 -9.91
N ILE A 63 -5.76 -15.43 -8.69
CA ILE A 63 -6.88 -15.58 -7.73
C ILE A 63 -8.22 -15.23 -8.37
N LEU A 64 -8.28 -14.15 -9.16
CA LEU A 64 -9.52 -13.75 -9.81
C LEU A 64 -10.02 -14.82 -10.81
N LYS A 65 -9.11 -15.47 -11.55
CA LYS A 65 -9.47 -16.56 -12.47
C LYS A 65 -9.96 -17.79 -11.73
N ALA A 66 -9.30 -18.16 -10.63
CA ALA A 66 -9.72 -19.28 -9.79
C ALA A 66 -11.13 -19.06 -9.21
N TYR A 67 -11.38 -17.86 -8.69
CA TYR A 67 -12.69 -17.46 -8.15
C TYR A 67 -13.80 -17.52 -9.22
N MET A 68 -13.55 -16.98 -10.41
CA MET A 68 -14.53 -17.01 -11.50
C MET A 68 -14.89 -18.44 -11.92
N LYS A 69 -13.88 -19.33 -12.02
CA LYS A 69 -14.09 -20.75 -12.34
C LYS A 69 -14.93 -21.47 -11.28
N GLU A 70 -14.69 -21.18 -10.01
CA GLU A 70 -15.48 -21.73 -8.91
C GLU A 70 -16.94 -21.25 -8.97
N LYS A 71 -17.15 -19.95 -9.26
CA LYS A 71 -18.49 -19.38 -9.40
C LYS A 71 -19.27 -19.97 -10.58
N GLU A 72 -18.60 -20.28 -11.69
CA GLU A 72 -19.22 -20.98 -12.82
C GLU A 72 -19.64 -22.41 -12.46
N LEU A 73 -18.78 -23.14 -11.75
CA LEU A 73 -19.09 -24.49 -11.27
C LEU A 73 -20.29 -24.50 -10.31
N GLU A 74 -20.38 -23.50 -9.43
CA GLU A 74 -21.53 -23.32 -8.54
C GLU A 74 -22.83 -23.11 -9.33
N LYS A 75 -22.85 -22.18 -10.29
CA LYS A 75 -24.01 -21.95 -11.17
C LYS A 75 -24.44 -23.21 -11.93
N LEU A 76 -23.49 -24.02 -12.39
CA LEU A 76 -23.78 -25.29 -13.06
C LEU A 76 -24.41 -26.31 -12.10
N ARG A 77 -23.96 -26.35 -10.84
CA ARG A 77 -24.53 -27.22 -9.80
C ARG A 77 -25.96 -26.80 -9.45
N GLU A 78 -26.22 -25.50 -9.34
CA GLU A 78 -27.57 -24.98 -9.10
C GLU A 78 -28.53 -25.29 -10.24
N LYS A 79 -28.11 -25.09 -11.50
CA LYS A 79 -28.92 -25.47 -12.68
C LYS A 79 -29.25 -26.97 -12.71
N LYS A 80 -28.28 -27.84 -12.37
CA LYS A 80 -28.49 -29.30 -12.28
C LYS A 80 -29.43 -29.70 -11.14
N LYS A 81 -29.44 -28.97 -10.02
CA LYS A 81 -30.39 -29.18 -8.92
C LYS A 81 -31.80 -28.73 -9.29
N GLY A 82 -31.95 -27.58 -9.96
CA GLY A 82 -33.25 -27.09 -10.44
C GLY A 82 -33.89 -27.98 -11.52
N ALA A 83 -33.08 -28.62 -12.38
CA ALA A 83 -33.56 -29.55 -13.39
C ALA A 83 -33.96 -30.93 -12.86
N LYS A 84 -33.55 -31.29 -11.63
CA LYS A 84 -33.95 -32.54 -10.95
C LYS A 84 -35.16 -32.38 -10.03
N ALA A 85 -35.61 -31.15 -9.80
CA ALA A 85 -36.76 -30.81 -8.96
C ALA A 85 -38.02 -30.44 -9.77
N LYS A 86 -37.98 -30.63 -11.10
CA LYS A 86 -39.10 -30.55 -12.04
C LYS A 86 -39.31 -31.94 -12.63
#